data_AF-A0A7Y4R543-F1
#
_entry.id   AF-A0A7Y4R543-F1
#
_cell.length_a   1.000
_cell.length_b   1.000
_cell.length_c   1.000
_cell.angle_alpha   90.00
_cell.angle_beta   90.00
_cell.angle_gamma   90.00
#
_symmetry.space_group_name_H-M   'P 1'
#
loop_
_entity.id
_entity.type
_entity.pdbx_description
1 polymer ?
#
loop_
_entity_poly.entity_id
_entity_poly.type
_entity_poly.pdbx_seq_one_letter_code
_entity_poly.pdbx_strand_id
1 'polypeptide(L)'
;MKSNPTKYCVFIDTIRDGTVPSVCDGEGKPCLFETRLEAEREIADNMITRLQEFIDGERDFDDAITTEEYVDEVNAPPHGSFIDSTDRHFEARVP
;
A
#
# COMPACT_ATOMS: atom_id res chain seq x y z
N MET A 1 -1.22 18.52 22.32
CA MET A 1 -1.08 17.20 21.66
C MET A 1 -0.36 17.43 20.35
N LYS A 2 0.79 16.79 20.11
CA LYS A 2 1.42 16.85 18.78
C LYS A 2 0.49 16.07 17.84
N SER A 3 0.01 16.67 16.76
CA SER A 3 -0.63 15.90 15.70
C SER A 3 0.44 14.95 15.16
N ASN A 4 0.17 13.65 15.15
CA ASN A 4 1.07 12.72 14.48
C ASN A 4 1.14 13.10 12.99
N PRO A 5 2.29 12.88 12.34
CA PRO A 5 2.40 13.14 10.91
C PRO A 5 1.44 12.19 10.18
N THR A 6 0.47 12.78 9.49
CA THR A 6 -0.32 12.11 8.45
C THR A 6 0.63 11.47 7.45
N LYS A 7 0.48 10.16 7.23
CA LYS A 7 1.16 9.39 6.17
C LYS A 7 0.10 8.76 5.28
N TYR A 8 0.53 8.16 4.20
CA TYR A 8 -0.34 7.43 3.29
C TYR A 8 0.14 5.99 3.15
N CYS A 9 -0.80 5.05 3.07
CA CYS A 9 -0.52 3.65 2.81
C CYS A 9 -1.40 3.15 1.65
N VAL A 10 -0.86 2.20 0.89
CA VAL A 10 -1.58 1.53 -0.20
C VAL A 10 -2.16 0.25 0.35
N PHE A 11 -3.47 0.10 0.24
CA PHE A 11 -4.23 -1.04 0.74
C PHE A 11 -4.93 -1.78 -0.39
N ILE A 12 -5.25 -3.04 -0.12
CA ILE A 12 -6.15 -3.86 -0.94
C ILE A 12 -7.11 -4.61 -0.01
N ASP A 13 -8.35 -4.78 -0.44
CA ASP A 13 -9.34 -5.59 0.26
C ASP A 13 -9.27 -7.05 -0.19
N THR A 14 -8.94 -7.94 0.73
CA THR A 14 -8.88 -9.37 0.48
C THR A 14 -10.10 -10.07 1.09
N ILE A 15 -10.55 -11.15 0.44
CA ILE A 15 -11.68 -11.96 0.93
C ILE A 15 -11.36 -12.59 2.30
N ARG A 16 -10.10 -12.97 2.53
CA ARG A 16 -9.68 -13.73 3.71
C ARG A 16 -9.36 -12.84 4.91
N ASP A 17 -8.51 -11.84 4.70
CA ASP A 17 -7.89 -11.07 5.78
C ASP A 17 -8.46 -9.63 5.86
N GLY A 18 -9.43 -9.31 4.99
CA GLY A 18 -9.98 -7.96 4.87
C GLY A 18 -8.96 -7.02 4.24
N THR A 19 -8.99 -5.75 4.64
CA THR A 19 -8.02 -4.76 4.17
C THR A 19 -6.62 -5.04 4.71
N VAL A 20 -5.66 -5.15 3.80
CA VAL A 20 -4.25 -5.35 4.13
C VAL A 20 -3.38 -4.38 3.33
N PRO A 21 -2.20 -3.98 3.84
CA PRO A 21 -1.25 -3.21 3.06
C PRO A 21 -0.80 -4.00 1.83
N SER A 22 -0.89 -3.38 0.66
CA SER A 22 -0.55 -4.02 -0.62
C SER A 22 0.89 -3.77 -1.07
N VAL A 23 1.53 -2.72 -0.55
CA VAL A 23 2.92 -2.39 -0.85
C VAL A 23 3.75 -2.55 0.41
N CYS A 24 4.72 -3.47 0.33
CA CYS A 24 5.65 -3.76 1.41
C CYS A 24 7.10 -3.63 0.92
N ASP A 25 8.02 -3.39 1.85
CA ASP A 25 9.44 -3.42 1.60
C ASP A 25 9.97 -4.86 1.42
N GLY A 26 11.27 -5.00 1.15
CA GLY A 26 11.92 -6.30 0.99
C GLY A 26 11.93 -7.19 2.26
N GLU A 27 11.50 -6.68 3.41
CA GLU A 27 11.33 -7.42 4.67
C GLU A 27 9.85 -7.77 4.93
N GLY A 28 8.94 -7.42 4.03
CA GLY A 28 7.50 -7.65 4.16
C GLY A 28 6.79 -6.64 5.06
N LYS A 29 7.42 -5.50 5.38
CA LYS A 29 6.80 -4.43 6.17
C LYS A 29 6.07 -3.43 5.28
N PRO A 30 4.87 -2.96 5.66
CA PRO A 30 4.13 -1.94 4.91
C PRO A 30 4.95 -0.68 4.62
N CYS A 31 4.87 -0.20 3.38
CA CYS A 31 5.43 1.08 2.97
C CYS A 31 4.48 2.23 3.34
N LEU A 32 5.06 3.30 3.89
CA LEU A 32 4.37 4.54 4.20
C LEU A 32 4.94 5.69 3.35
N PHE A 33 4.04 6.48 2.79
CA PHE A 33 4.38 7.60 1.90
C PHE A 33 4.12 8.94 2.57
N GLU A 34 4.88 9.97 2.21
CA GLU A 34 4.72 11.33 2.75
C GLU A 34 3.49 12.01 2.14
N THR A 35 3.19 11.69 0.87
CA THR A 35 2.08 12.28 0.14
C THR A 35 1.22 11.22 -0.53
N ARG A 36 -0.07 11.56 -0.71
CA ARG A 36 -1.00 10.74 -1.49
C ARG A 36 -0.49 10.49 -2.92
N LEU A 37 0.12 11.50 -3.53
CA LEU A 37 0.64 11.41 -4.90
C LEU A 37 1.78 10.40 -5.03
N GLU A 38 2.65 10.27 -4.02
CA GLU A 38 3.69 9.24 -4.01
C GLU A 38 3.08 7.84 -3.95
N ALA A 39 2.08 7.63 -3.09
CA ALA A 39 1.36 6.36 -3.01
C ALA A 39 0.61 6.03 -4.32
N GLU A 40 -0.04 7.01 -4.95
CA GLU A 40 -0.73 6.83 -6.24
C GLU A 40 0.25 6.51 -7.37
N ARG A 41 1.46 7.10 -7.35
CA ARG A 41 2.53 6.76 -8.30
C ARG A 41 3.02 5.33 -8.13
N GLU A 42 3.15 4.87 -6.89
CA GLU A 42 3.53 3.48 -6.62
C GLU A 42 2.49 2.48 -7.18
N ILE A 43 1.19 2.77 -7.04
CA ILE A 43 0.13 1.97 -7.67
C ILE A 43 0.31 1.95 -9.19
N ALA A 44 0.59 3.11 -9.80
CA ALA A 44 0.80 3.20 -11.24
C ALA A 44 2.04 2.42 -11.70
N ASP A 45 3.15 2.50 -10.97
CA ASP A 45 4.40 1.77 -11.28
C ASP A 45 4.20 0.25 -11.16
N ASN A 46 3.46 -0.20 -10.14
CA ASN A 46 3.07 -1.60 -9.99
C ASN A 46 2.17 -2.06 -11.13
N MET A 47 1.21 -1.24 -11.57
CA MET A 47 0.36 -1.53 -12.73
C MET A 47 1.19 -1.64 -14.02
N ILE A 48 2.14 -0.74 -14.26
CA ILE A 48 3.05 -0.82 -15.42
C ILE A 48 3.84 -2.14 -15.38
N THR A 49 4.32 -2.54 -14.21
CA THR A 49 5.05 -3.80 -14.03
C THR A 49 4.17 -5.00 -14.38
N ARG A 50 2.93 -5.06 -13.87
CA ARG A 50 1.97 -6.14 -14.20
C ARG A 50 1.63 -6.21 -15.68
N LEU A 51 1.51 -5.05 -16.34
CA LEU A 51 1.28 -4.99 -17.79
C LEU A 51 2.49 -5.51 -18.58
N GLN A 52 3.72 -5.23 -18.11
CA GLN A 52 4.93 -5.77 -18.71
C GLN A 52 5.00 -7.30 -18.52
N GLU A 53 4.69 -7.80 -17.32
CA GLU A 53 4.60 -9.26 -17.05
C GLU A 53 3.60 -9.96 -17.99
N PHE A 54 2.46 -9.32 -18.29
CA PHE A 54 1.51 -9.85 -19.27
C PHE A 54 2.11 -9.90 -20.69
N ILE A 55 2.78 -8.84 -21.13
CA ILE A 55 3.43 -8.80 -22.45
C ILE A 55 4.49 -9.92 -22.57
N ASP A 56 5.20 -10.20 -21.49
CA ASP A 56 6.23 -11.23 -21.42
C ASP A 56 5.65 -12.65 -21.26
N GLY A 57 4.33 -12.78 -21.04
CA GLY A 57 3.63 -14.07 -20.89
C GLY A 57 3.68 -14.67 -19.49
N GLU A 58 4.09 -13.88 -18.49
CA GLU A 58 4.24 -14.29 -17.08
C GLU A 58 3.00 -14.01 -16.23
N ARG A 59 2.03 -13.26 -16.76
CA ARG A 59 0.76 -12.91 -16.11
C ARG A 59 -0.40 -12.94 -17.11
N ASP A 60 -1.60 -13.27 -16.65
CA ASP A 60 -2.82 -13.18 -17.46
C ASP A 60 -3.31 -11.73 -17.60
N PHE A 61 -3.97 -11.40 -18.72
CA PHE A 61 -4.42 -10.03 -19.00
C PHE A 61 -5.36 -9.48 -17.92
N ASP A 62 -6.34 -10.28 -17.50
CA ASP A 62 -7.35 -9.86 -16.50
C ASP A 62 -6.69 -9.53 -15.15
N ASP A 63 -5.68 -10.31 -14.77
CA ASP A 63 -4.89 -10.07 -13.54
C ASP A 63 -3.97 -8.85 -13.70
N ALA A 64 -3.49 -8.56 -14.91
CA ALA A 64 -2.63 -7.41 -15.17
C ALA A 64 -3.35 -6.05 -15.13
N ILE A 65 -4.63 -6.00 -15.54
CA ILE A 65 -5.40 -4.76 -15.62
C ILE A 65 -6.27 -4.47 -14.39
N THR A 66 -6.48 -5.47 -13.53
CA THR A 66 -7.32 -5.31 -12.35
C THR A 66 -6.51 -4.62 -11.24
N THR A 67 -6.96 -3.44 -10.84
CA THR A 67 -6.39 -2.68 -9.72
C THR A 67 -7.48 -2.53 -8.66
N GLU A 68 -7.31 -3.25 -7.55
CA GLU A 68 -8.16 -3.15 -6.36
C GLU A 68 -7.48 -2.32 -5.27
N GLU A 69 -6.26 -1.87 -5.52
CA GLU A 69 -5.49 -1.04 -4.60
C GLU A 69 -6.05 0.37 -4.47
N TYR A 70 -6.02 0.89 -3.25
CA TYR A 70 -6.42 2.24 -2.94
C TYR A 70 -5.50 2.89 -1.90
N VAL A 71 -5.44 4.22 -1.91
CA VAL A 71 -4.65 5.01 -0.97
C VAL A 71 -5.54 5.53 0.16
N ASP A 72 -5.14 5.25 1.40
CA ASP A 72 -5.77 5.80 2.60
C ASP A 72 -4.76 6.58 3.46
N GLU A 73 -5.28 7.55 4.20
CA GLU A 73 -4.52 8.32 5.19
C GLU A 73 -4.38 7.49 6.47
N VAL A 74 -3.17 7.46 7.01
CA VAL A 74 -2.86 6.74 8.24
C VAL A 74 -2.14 7.61 9.25
N ASN A 75 -2.43 7.33 10.51
CA ASN A 75 -1.74 7.94 11.63
C ASN A 75 -0.55 7.06 12.02
N ALA A 76 0.67 7.52 11.72
CA ALA A 76 1.90 6.76 11.97
C ALA A 76 2.71 7.36 13.14
N PRO A 77 2.48 6.92 14.40
CA PRO A 77 3.36 7.24 15.51
C PRO A 77 4.80 6.73 15.26
N PRO A 78 5.81 7.36 15.88
CA PRO A 78 7.24 7.03 15.67
C PRO A 78 7.67 5.63 16.15
N HIS A 79 6.75 4.78 16.59
CA HIS A 79 7.04 3.47 17.18
C HIS A 79 6.84 2.29 16.23
N GLY A 80 6.84 2.52 14.91
CA GLY A 80 6.78 1.45 13.92
C GLY A 80 5.43 0.74 13.88
N SER A 81 4.37 1.45 14.25
CA SER A 81 2.99 1.03 14.03
C SER A 81 2.20 2.21 13.48
N PHE A 82 1.09 1.93 12.81
CA PHE A 82 0.18 2.94 12.32
C PHE A 82 -1.28 2.48 12.45
N ILE A 83 -2.17 3.46 12.42
CA ILE A 83 -3.61 3.28 12.53
C ILE A 83 -4.26 3.84 11.27
N ASP A 84 -5.11 3.05 10.62
CA ASP A 84 -5.87 3.49 9.44
C ASP A 84 -7.10 4.34 9.80
N SER A 85 -7.83 4.80 8.78
CA SER A 85 -9.04 5.61 8.96
C SER A 85 -10.20 4.89 9.68
N THR A 86 -10.10 3.56 9.84
CA THR A 86 -11.09 2.69 10.50
C THR A 86 -10.65 2.20 11.88
N ASP A 87 -9.58 2.76 12.44
CA ASP A 87 -9.01 2.41 13.74
C ASP A 87 -8.35 1.01 13.79
N ARG A 88 -7.91 0.48 12.64
CA ARG A 88 -7.15 -0.78 12.57
C ARG A 88 -5.65 -0.53 12.72
N HIS A 89 -5.00 -1.40 13.48
CA HIS A 89 -3.58 -1.30 13.82
C HIS A 89 -2.71 -2.18 12.93
N PHE A 90 -1.61 -1.62 12.45
CA PHE A 90 -0.61 -2.29 11.62
C PHE A 90 0.81 -2.00 12.15
N GLU A 91 1.76 -2.91 11.90
CA GLU A 91 3.18 -2.67 12.13
C GLU A 91 3.83 -2.15 10.84
N ALA A 92 4.69 -1.13 10.93
CA ALA A 92 5.42 -0.54 9.82
C ALA A 92 6.92 -0.45 10.11
N ARG A 93 7.72 -0.34 9.04
CA ARG A 93 9.14 0.00 9.16
C ARG A 93 9.28 1.44 9.67
N VAL A 94 10.00 1.61 10.77
CA VAL A 94 10.58 2.92 11.12
C VAL A 94 11.82 3.10 10.25
N PRO A 95 11.95 4.20 9.49
CA PRO A 95 13.19 4.50 8.78
C PRO A 95 14.38 4.65 9.75
#